data_AF-A0A8J3JGP1-F1
#
_entry.id   AF-A0A8J3JGP1-F1
#
_cell.length_a   1.000
_cell.length_b   1.000
_cell.length_c   1.000
_cell.angle_alpha   90.00
_cell.angle_beta   90.00
_cell.angle_gamma   90.00
#
_symmetry.space_group_name_H-M   'P 1'
#
loop_
_entity.id
_entity.type
_entity.pdbx_description
1 polymer ?
#
loop_
_entity_poly.entity_id
_entity_poly.type
_entity_poly.pdbx_seq_one_letter_code
_entity_poly.pdbx_strand_id
1 'polypeptide(L)'
;MRWKALAGIVTVLAWLAPAAPAAAADPAEIGLEAACRLAQPVTYPDLRPLLDADVAAMTDVEVRVTVNQVLAASKDRYVGVTQRAQEALDGTHDIREFLGSRAQVVWNTDLRVLTSQVMSAGGAHVKAAANKVLDDGGIDALLGFVNDGQHDARALDYRDLVTEAKRTGGPEVVKAAVAALTGTFEDLRVFLCSGWREAYDKDQAAASPSASASASATPSASASASASASAAPSSSPAQSTSPGPQLPITGTNTTTLVLVAGVLIALGAAGIVIARRVRA
;
A
#
# COMPACT_ATOMS: atom_id res chain seq x y z
N MET A 1 74.80 -38.85 4.80
CA MET A 1 73.56 -39.61 5.04
C MET A 1 72.47 -39.02 4.16
N ARG A 2 71.83 -39.86 3.34
CA ARG A 2 70.79 -39.49 2.38
C ARG A 2 69.43 -39.59 3.10
N TRP A 3 68.61 -38.54 3.06
CA TRP A 3 67.17 -38.70 3.23
C TRP A 3 66.42 -37.91 2.17
N LYS A 4 65.41 -38.57 1.63
CA LYS A 4 64.72 -38.31 0.37
C LYS A 4 63.62 -37.27 0.53
N ALA A 5 63.40 -36.49 -0.53
CA ALA A 5 62.25 -35.63 -0.73
C ALA A 5 60.95 -36.47 -0.83
N LEU A 6 59.88 -36.03 -0.19
CA LEU A 6 58.52 -36.47 -0.46
C LEU A 6 57.76 -35.31 -1.11
N ALA A 7 57.32 -35.57 -2.33
CA ALA A 7 56.49 -34.70 -3.15
C ALA A 7 55.09 -34.55 -2.53
N GLY A 8 54.74 -33.33 -2.12
CA GLY A 8 53.37 -32.96 -1.80
C GLY A 8 52.64 -32.56 -3.08
N ILE A 9 51.65 -33.34 -3.46
CA ILE A 9 50.73 -33.06 -4.56
C ILE A 9 49.85 -31.86 -4.15
N VAL A 10 49.98 -30.74 -4.84
CA VAL A 10 49.08 -29.59 -4.72
C VAL A 10 47.90 -29.84 -5.65
N THR A 11 46.78 -30.30 -5.10
CA THR A 11 45.50 -30.35 -5.79
C THR A 11 44.88 -28.96 -5.77
N VAL A 12 45.00 -28.22 -6.87
CA VAL A 12 44.25 -26.97 -7.09
C VAL A 12 42.80 -27.37 -7.38
N LEU A 13 41.94 -27.35 -6.36
CA LEU A 13 40.50 -27.36 -6.57
C LEU A 13 40.10 -25.97 -7.06
N ALA A 14 40.00 -25.81 -8.37
CA ALA A 14 39.32 -24.67 -8.98
C ALA A 14 37.82 -24.80 -8.68
N TRP A 15 37.37 -24.13 -7.63
CA TRP A 15 35.96 -24.01 -7.30
C TRP A 15 35.32 -23.09 -8.34
N LEU A 16 34.64 -23.70 -9.32
CA LEU A 16 33.74 -22.99 -10.23
C LEU A 16 32.57 -22.48 -9.39
N ALA A 17 32.65 -21.23 -8.94
CA ALA A 17 31.51 -20.53 -8.39
C ALA A 17 30.50 -20.30 -9.53
N PRO A 18 29.26 -20.83 -9.47
CA PRO A 18 28.24 -20.39 -10.38
C PRO A 18 28.03 -18.89 -10.15
N ALA A 19 28.16 -18.11 -11.21
CA ALA A 19 27.75 -16.71 -11.21
C ALA A 19 26.25 -16.68 -10.95
N ALA A 20 25.88 -16.56 -9.67
CA ALA A 20 24.55 -16.16 -9.30
C ALA A 20 24.30 -14.81 -9.96
N PRO A 21 23.23 -14.63 -10.77
CA PRO A 21 22.82 -13.28 -11.12
C PRO A 21 22.68 -12.54 -9.80
N ALA A 22 23.38 -11.42 -9.67
CA ALA A 22 23.15 -10.48 -8.60
C ALA A 22 21.64 -10.20 -8.63
N ALA A 23 20.89 -10.82 -7.72
CA ALA A 23 19.59 -10.34 -7.37
C ALA A 23 19.86 -8.91 -6.93
N ALA A 24 19.55 -7.96 -7.83
CA ALA A 24 19.26 -6.61 -7.40
C ALA A 24 18.24 -6.80 -6.30
N ALA A 25 18.65 -6.58 -5.05
CA ALA A 25 17.71 -6.55 -3.94
C ALA A 25 16.73 -5.44 -4.33
N ASP A 26 15.53 -5.81 -4.80
CA ASP A 26 14.56 -4.89 -5.41
C ASP A 26 14.30 -3.75 -4.40
N PRO A 27 14.86 -2.55 -4.61
CA PRO A 27 14.68 -1.45 -3.68
C PRO A 27 13.22 -0.93 -3.70
N ALA A 28 12.41 -1.42 -4.64
CA ALA A 28 11.01 -1.06 -4.84
C ALA A 28 10.04 -1.78 -3.89
N GLU A 29 10.33 -2.98 -3.38
CA GLU A 29 9.32 -3.75 -2.63
C GLU A 29 9.01 -3.15 -1.25
N ILE A 30 10.01 -2.61 -0.55
CA ILE A 30 9.87 -2.09 0.83
C ILE A 30 8.92 -0.88 0.88
N GLY A 31 8.87 -0.08 -0.19
CA GLY A 31 7.96 1.07 -0.30
C GLY A 31 6.57 0.70 -0.82
N LEU A 32 6.47 -0.35 -1.64
CA LEU A 32 5.23 -0.80 -2.27
C LEU A 32 4.21 -1.33 -1.26
N GLU A 33 4.64 -2.24 -0.38
CA GLU A 33 3.74 -2.81 0.63
C GLU A 33 3.25 -1.76 1.62
N ALA A 34 4.13 -0.84 2.04
CA ALA A 34 3.77 0.26 2.92
C ALA A 34 2.79 1.22 2.24
N ALA A 35 3.01 1.56 0.96
CA ALA A 35 2.09 2.40 0.19
C ALA A 35 0.70 1.77 0.05
N CYS A 36 0.62 0.45 -0.11
CA CYS A 36 -0.65 -0.26 -0.18
C CYS A 36 -1.36 -0.40 1.16
N ARG A 37 -0.62 -0.52 2.27
CA ARG A 37 -1.20 -0.82 3.59
C ARG A 37 -1.77 0.41 4.31
N LEU A 38 -1.37 1.62 3.93
CA LEU A 38 -1.80 2.83 4.63
C LEU A 38 -3.28 3.15 4.33
N ALA A 39 -4.15 2.53 5.11
CA ALA A 39 -5.49 3.01 5.39
C ALA A 39 -5.43 4.29 6.25
N GLN A 40 -6.59 4.94 6.38
CA GLN A 40 -6.85 6.25 7.02
C GLN A 40 -5.84 6.73 8.07
N PRO A 41 -5.54 8.05 8.11
CA PRO A 41 -4.63 8.63 9.09
C PRO A 41 -5.09 8.27 10.51
N VAL A 42 -4.20 7.61 11.25
CA VAL A 42 -4.42 7.30 12.66
C VAL A 42 -3.98 8.51 13.47
N THR A 43 -4.94 9.24 14.04
CA THR A 43 -4.66 10.37 14.93
C THR A 43 -4.45 9.88 16.36
N TYR A 44 -3.38 10.34 16.98
CA TYR A 44 -3.01 10.12 18.37
C TYR A 44 -3.42 11.33 19.22
N PRO A 45 -4.29 11.16 20.22
CA PRO A 45 -4.83 12.27 20.99
C PRO A 45 -3.80 12.88 21.95
N ASP A 46 -3.85 14.20 22.14
CA ASP A 46 -3.05 14.90 23.15
C ASP A 46 -3.68 14.69 24.54
N LEU A 47 -2.93 14.09 25.47
CA LEU A 47 -3.40 13.82 26.83
C LEU A 47 -3.08 14.95 27.81
N ARG A 48 -2.26 15.95 27.46
CA ARG A 48 -1.91 17.08 28.34
C ARG A 48 -3.11 17.78 28.99
N PRO A 49 -4.22 18.04 28.28
CA PRO A 49 -5.39 18.68 28.90
C PRO A 49 -5.95 17.90 30.10
N LEU A 50 -5.70 16.58 30.17
CA LEU A 50 -6.11 15.72 31.27
C LEU A 50 -4.99 15.51 32.30
N LEU A 51 -3.72 15.51 31.86
CA LEU A 51 -2.57 15.16 32.69
C LEU A 51 -1.88 16.36 33.36
N ASP A 52 -2.01 17.56 32.81
CA ASP A 52 -1.42 18.80 33.36
C ASP A 52 -2.32 19.43 34.46
N ALA A 53 -3.35 18.72 34.90
CA ALA A 53 -4.29 19.20 35.90
C ALA A 53 -3.69 19.17 37.31
N ASP A 54 -4.04 20.15 38.14
CA ASP A 54 -3.58 20.21 39.53
C ASP A 54 -4.28 19.15 40.40
N VAL A 55 -3.67 17.97 40.47
CA VAL A 55 -4.18 16.82 41.22
C VAL A 55 -4.32 17.13 42.72
N ALA A 56 -3.54 18.06 43.26
CA ALA A 56 -3.61 18.43 44.68
C ALA A 56 -4.89 19.25 44.99
N ALA A 57 -5.42 19.97 44.01
CA ALA A 57 -6.67 20.71 44.13
C ALA A 57 -7.92 19.83 43.91
N MET A 58 -7.75 18.58 43.43
CA MET A 58 -8.86 17.69 43.09
C MET A 58 -9.39 16.86 44.28
N THR A 59 -10.70 16.74 44.35
CA THR A 59 -11.39 15.74 45.17
C THR A 59 -11.16 14.32 44.65
N ASP A 60 -11.36 13.32 45.51
CA ASP A 60 -11.24 11.90 45.13
C ASP A 60 -12.15 11.52 43.95
N VAL A 61 -13.34 12.12 43.88
CA VAL A 61 -14.29 11.90 42.78
C VAL A 61 -13.75 12.48 41.48
N GLU A 62 -13.23 13.71 41.51
CA GLU A 62 -12.64 14.35 40.32
C GLU A 62 -11.44 13.58 39.81
N VAL A 63 -10.55 13.11 40.69
CA VAL A 63 -9.41 12.27 40.29
C VAL A 63 -9.88 11.00 39.57
N ARG A 64 -10.89 10.31 40.10
CA ARG A 64 -11.46 9.12 39.45
C ARG A 64 -12.08 9.45 38.09
N VAL A 65 -12.79 10.57 37.97
CA VAL A 65 -13.37 11.01 36.69
C VAL A 65 -12.27 11.29 35.67
N THR A 66 -11.23 12.05 36.03
CA THR A 66 -10.13 12.38 35.13
C THR A 66 -9.39 11.12 34.68
N VAL A 67 -9.12 10.16 35.57
CA VAL A 67 -8.48 8.90 35.17
C VAL A 67 -9.36 8.07 34.23
N ASN A 68 -10.68 8.07 34.41
CA ASN A 68 -11.60 7.45 33.44
C ASN A 68 -11.56 8.17 32.08
N GLN A 69 -11.42 9.50 32.04
CA GLN A 69 -11.25 10.25 30.80
C GLN A 69 -9.92 9.93 30.11
N VAL A 70 -8.83 9.81 30.88
CA VAL A 70 -7.52 9.38 30.37
C VAL A 70 -7.63 7.98 29.76
N LEU A 71 -8.24 7.03 30.47
CA LEU A 71 -8.47 5.66 29.99
C LEU A 71 -9.25 5.64 28.67
N ALA A 72 -10.31 6.45 28.58
CA ALA A 72 -11.14 6.54 27.38
C ALA A 72 -10.37 7.16 26.19
N ALA A 73 -9.60 8.22 26.43
CA ALA A 73 -8.80 8.89 25.41
C ALA A 73 -7.60 8.05 24.95
N SER A 74 -7.02 7.24 25.84
CA SER A 74 -5.86 6.41 25.53
C SER A 74 -6.21 5.09 24.83
N LYS A 75 -7.47 4.69 24.91
CA LYS A 75 -7.94 3.40 24.39
C LYS A 75 -7.56 3.21 22.92
N ASP A 76 -7.02 2.04 22.59
CA ASP A 76 -6.57 1.64 21.25
C ASP A 76 -5.43 2.50 20.65
N ARG A 77 -4.89 3.46 21.40
CA ARG A 77 -3.82 4.39 20.96
C ARG A 77 -2.56 4.27 21.80
N TYR A 78 -2.71 4.23 23.12
CA TYR A 78 -1.63 4.21 24.10
C TYR A 78 -1.83 3.04 25.05
N VAL A 79 -1.16 1.93 24.75
CA VAL A 79 -1.34 0.65 25.46
C VAL A 79 -0.90 0.76 26.92
N GLY A 80 0.27 1.34 27.17
CA GLY A 80 0.80 1.53 28.52
C GLY A 80 -0.10 2.44 29.35
N VAL A 81 -0.55 3.58 28.81
CA VAL A 81 -1.44 4.51 29.52
C VAL A 81 -2.76 3.82 29.86
N THR A 82 -3.35 3.10 28.91
CA THR A 82 -4.62 2.37 29.12
C THR A 82 -4.49 1.35 30.25
N GLN A 83 -3.42 0.54 30.23
CA GLN A 83 -3.16 -0.45 31.27
C GLN A 83 -2.99 0.21 32.64
N ARG A 84 -2.18 1.27 32.72
CA ARG A 84 -1.85 1.92 34.00
C ARG A 84 -3.00 2.72 34.58
N ALA A 85 -3.84 3.31 33.72
CA ALA A 85 -5.07 3.94 34.15
C ALA A 85 -6.05 2.91 34.76
N GLN A 86 -6.17 1.73 34.16
CA GLN A 86 -7.00 0.65 34.69
C GLN A 86 -6.49 0.15 36.05
N GLU A 87 -5.20 -0.13 36.17
CA GLU A 87 -4.58 -0.56 37.43
C GLU A 87 -4.79 0.46 38.57
N ALA A 88 -4.75 1.76 38.25
CA ALA A 88 -5.03 2.84 39.20
C ALA A 88 -6.51 2.90 39.63
N LEU A 89 -7.45 2.66 38.69
CA LEU A 89 -8.89 2.61 38.98
C LEU A 89 -9.26 1.39 39.85
N ASP A 90 -8.59 0.26 39.60
CA ASP A 90 -8.75 -0.99 40.37
C ASP A 90 -8.12 -0.91 41.77
N GLY A 91 -7.37 0.14 42.06
CA GLY A 91 -6.70 0.36 43.35
C GLY A 91 -5.38 -0.42 43.50
N THR A 92 -4.82 -0.95 42.41
CA THR A 92 -3.49 -1.60 42.41
C THR A 92 -2.38 -0.59 42.67
N HIS A 93 -2.55 0.62 42.14
CA HIS A 93 -1.65 1.76 42.35
C HIS A 93 -2.44 2.97 42.85
N ASP A 94 -1.76 3.89 43.53
CA ASP A 94 -2.39 5.14 43.96
C ASP A 94 -2.84 5.97 42.76
N ILE A 95 -4.12 6.33 42.74
CA ILE A 95 -4.76 6.99 41.61
C ILE A 95 -4.31 8.45 41.45
N ARG A 96 -3.96 9.13 42.55
CA ARG A 96 -3.42 10.49 42.52
C ARG A 96 -1.98 10.49 42.03
N GLU A 97 -1.16 9.55 42.49
CA GLU A 97 0.21 9.36 42.02
C GLU A 97 0.25 9.03 40.52
N PHE A 98 -0.70 8.20 40.06
CA PHE A 98 -0.86 7.92 38.64
C PHE A 98 -1.08 9.21 37.84
N LEU A 99 -2.09 9.99 38.21
CA LEU A 99 -2.45 11.21 37.47
C LEU A 99 -1.36 12.29 37.59
N GLY A 100 -0.73 12.45 38.76
CA GLY A 100 0.21 13.54 39.02
C GLY A 100 1.62 13.36 38.46
N SER A 101 2.03 12.14 38.09
CA SER A 101 3.37 11.94 37.51
C SER A 101 3.48 10.72 36.59
N ARG A 102 2.96 9.56 36.99
CA ARG A 102 3.23 8.32 36.25
C ARG A 102 2.56 8.29 34.89
N ALA A 103 1.37 8.86 34.75
CA ALA A 103 0.64 8.90 33.48
C ALA A 103 1.47 9.58 32.39
N GLN A 104 2.13 10.70 32.69
CA GLN A 104 2.97 11.43 31.74
C GLN A 104 4.22 10.63 31.33
N VAL A 105 4.86 9.94 32.28
CA VAL A 105 6.03 9.08 32.01
C VAL A 105 5.65 7.90 31.10
N VAL A 106 4.53 7.25 31.40
CA VAL A 106 4.03 6.11 30.62
C VAL A 106 3.57 6.56 29.24
N TRP A 107 2.91 7.71 29.14
CA TRP A 107 2.51 8.28 27.86
C TRP A 107 3.71 8.64 26.97
N ASN A 108 4.75 9.26 27.53
CA ASN A 108 5.99 9.51 26.79
C ASN A 108 6.60 8.19 26.30
N THR A 109 6.60 7.14 27.14
CA THR A 109 7.11 5.82 26.76
C THR A 109 6.32 5.23 25.59
N ASP A 110 4.99 5.27 25.64
CA ASP A 110 4.12 4.82 24.54
C ASP A 110 4.42 5.58 23.24
N LEU A 111 4.59 6.91 23.30
CA LEU A 111 4.95 7.72 22.13
C LEU A 111 6.32 7.36 21.55
N ARG A 112 7.32 7.06 22.38
CA ARG A 112 8.64 6.59 21.90
C ARG A 112 8.55 5.22 21.24
N VAL A 113 7.72 4.32 21.76
CA VAL A 113 7.45 3.02 21.16
C VAL A 113 6.76 3.19 19.79
N LEU A 114 5.70 4.00 19.72
CA LEU A 114 5.00 4.30 18.47
C LEU A 114 5.95 4.91 17.42
N THR A 115 6.77 5.87 17.84
CA THR A 115 7.80 6.49 16.99
C THR A 115 8.78 5.45 16.44
N SER A 116 9.23 4.52 17.29
CA SER A 116 10.13 3.43 16.88
C SER A 116 9.47 2.45 15.91
N GLN A 117 8.17 2.17 16.08
CA GLN A 117 7.41 1.34 15.15
C GLN A 117 7.28 2.02 13.78
N VAL A 118 6.94 3.32 13.76
CA VAL A 118 6.88 4.14 12.54
C VAL A 118 8.24 4.18 11.84
N MET A 119 9.32 4.36 12.60
CA MET A 119 10.69 4.32 12.11
C MET A 119 11.04 2.99 11.43
N SER A 120 10.63 1.88 12.04
CA SER A 120 10.93 0.53 11.53
C SER A 120 10.23 0.23 10.20
N ALA A 121 9.04 0.79 9.99
CA ALA A 121 8.27 0.66 8.76
C ALA A 121 8.57 1.76 7.73
N GLY A 122 9.48 2.69 8.05
CA GLY A 122 9.78 3.87 7.25
C GLY A 122 11.00 3.73 6.34
N GLY A 123 11.08 4.62 5.33
CA GLY A 123 12.27 4.81 4.51
C GLY A 123 13.32 5.68 5.19
N ALA A 124 14.29 6.18 4.42
CA ALA A 124 15.43 6.94 4.94
C ALA A 124 14.99 8.26 5.59
N HIS A 125 14.05 8.98 4.98
CA HIS A 125 13.53 10.25 5.50
C HIS A 125 12.72 10.03 6.78
N VAL A 126 11.84 9.03 6.81
CA VAL A 126 11.08 8.69 8.03
C VAL A 126 12.04 8.28 9.15
N LYS A 127 13.08 7.50 8.85
CA LYS A 127 14.09 7.12 9.85
C LYS A 127 14.86 8.32 10.39
N ALA A 128 15.27 9.24 9.53
CA ALA A 128 15.95 10.45 9.95
C ALA A 128 15.06 11.33 10.85
N ALA A 129 13.81 11.53 10.45
CA ALA A 129 12.83 12.31 11.21
C ALA A 129 12.49 11.66 12.57
N ALA A 130 12.31 10.34 12.60
CA ALA A 130 12.06 9.60 13.84
C ALA A 130 13.23 9.68 14.82
N ASN A 131 14.46 9.47 14.35
CA ASN A 131 15.65 9.59 15.21
C ASN A 131 15.75 10.99 15.83
N LYS A 132 15.52 12.04 15.03
CA LYS A 132 15.54 13.42 15.53
C LYS A 132 14.59 13.64 16.71
N VAL A 133 13.37 13.13 16.66
CA VAL A 133 12.40 13.31 17.76
C VAL A 133 12.61 12.34 18.91
N LEU A 134 13.22 11.17 18.67
CA LEU A 134 13.63 10.25 19.72
C LEU A 134 14.82 10.79 20.55
N ASP A 135 15.73 11.52 19.89
CA ASP A 135 16.86 12.20 20.51
C ASP A 135 16.41 13.42 21.33
N ASP A 136 15.44 14.19 20.82
CA ASP A 136 14.80 15.26 21.57
C ASP A 136 14.03 14.72 22.79
N GLY A 137 13.25 13.66 22.59
CA GLY A 137 12.52 12.95 23.65
C GLY A 137 11.32 13.71 24.21
N GLY A 138 11.06 14.95 23.77
CA GLY A 138 9.92 15.75 24.18
C GLY A 138 8.60 15.18 23.68
N ILE A 139 7.57 15.23 24.54
CA ILE A 139 6.22 14.78 24.18
C ILE A 139 5.70 15.53 22.95
N ASP A 140 5.94 16.84 22.86
CA ASP A 140 5.54 17.65 21.69
C ASP A 140 6.18 17.17 20.39
N ALA A 141 7.50 16.94 20.42
CA ALA A 141 8.23 16.47 19.25
C ALA A 141 7.76 15.08 18.81
N LEU A 142 7.62 14.15 19.76
CA LEU A 142 7.15 12.79 19.49
C LEU A 142 5.70 12.79 18.97
N LEU A 143 4.79 13.52 19.61
CA LEU A 143 3.38 13.58 19.23
C LEU A 143 3.20 14.24 17.86
N GLY A 144 3.90 15.35 17.60
CA GLY A 144 3.89 16.01 16.30
C GLY A 144 4.45 15.14 15.19
N PHE A 145 5.48 14.34 15.47
CA PHE A 145 6.02 13.39 14.50
C PHE A 145 5.03 12.27 14.17
N VAL A 146 4.46 11.59 15.16
CA VAL A 146 3.56 10.45 14.90
C VAL A 146 2.26 10.87 14.21
N ASN A 147 1.78 12.10 14.45
CA ASN A 147 0.57 12.62 13.82
C ASN A 147 0.81 13.22 12.43
N ASP A 148 1.87 14.01 12.24
CA ASP A 148 2.08 14.78 11.02
C ASP A 148 3.46 14.51 10.40
N GLY A 149 4.53 14.65 11.19
CA GLY A 149 5.91 14.63 10.67
C GLY A 149 6.31 13.34 9.94
N GLN A 150 5.74 12.20 10.34
CA GLN A 150 5.98 10.93 9.65
C GLN A 150 5.34 10.87 8.26
N HIS A 151 4.22 11.57 8.04
CA HIS A 151 3.58 11.64 6.72
C HIS A 151 4.39 12.51 5.77
N ASP A 152 4.88 13.66 6.24
CA ASP A 152 5.76 14.53 5.47
C ASP A 152 7.06 13.81 5.07
N ALA A 153 7.69 13.14 6.03
CA ALA A 153 8.90 12.37 5.77
C ALA A 153 8.64 11.20 4.80
N ARG A 154 7.50 10.51 4.93
CA ARG A 154 7.12 9.43 4.01
C ARG A 154 6.82 9.94 2.61
N ALA A 155 6.27 11.14 2.46
CA ALA A 155 6.07 11.76 1.15
C ALA A 155 7.41 11.95 0.42
N LEU A 156 8.48 12.30 1.15
CA LEU A 156 9.84 12.38 0.59
C LEU A 156 10.37 11.00 0.19
N ASP A 157 10.23 10.00 1.07
CA ASP A 157 10.60 8.61 0.74
C ASP A 157 9.89 8.12 -0.53
N TYR A 158 8.59 8.41 -0.68
CA TYR A 158 7.82 8.03 -1.86
C TYR A 158 8.26 8.80 -3.10
N ARG A 159 8.53 10.10 -3.00
CA ARG A 159 9.05 10.87 -4.14
C ARG A 159 10.38 10.33 -4.65
N ASP A 160 11.26 9.88 -3.76
CA ASP A 160 12.54 9.27 -4.14
C ASP A 160 12.32 7.97 -4.91
N LEU A 161 11.43 7.10 -4.41
CA LEU A 161 11.06 5.85 -5.09
C LEU A 161 10.43 6.10 -6.46
N VAL A 162 9.51 7.07 -6.58
CA VAL A 162 8.87 7.42 -7.86
C VAL A 162 9.88 8.03 -8.83
N THR A 163 10.85 8.80 -8.33
CA THR A 163 11.92 9.36 -9.15
C THR A 163 12.84 8.27 -9.69
N GLU A 164 13.17 7.26 -8.89
CA GLU A 164 13.96 6.12 -9.32
C GLU A 164 13.21 5.27 -10.35
N ALA A 165 11.93 5.04 -10.11
CA ALA A 165 11.00 4.45 -11.07
C ALA A 165 11.02 5.20 -12.42
N LYS A 166 10.91 6.53 -12.40
CA LYS A 166 11.01 7.37 -13.60
C LYS A 166 12.37 7.25 -14.31
N ARG A 167 13.46 7.02 -13.58
CA ARG A 167 14.80 6.91 -14.15
C ARG A 167 15.03 5.56 -14.85
N THR A 168 14.44 4.50 -14.32
CA THR A 168 14.71 3.11 -14.72
C THR A 168 13.60 2.48 -15.57
N GLY A 169 12.39 3.06 -15.54
CA GLY A 169 11.22 2.55 -16.23
C GLY A 169 11.15 2.83 -17.73
N GLY A 170 10.24 2.12 -18.41
CA GLY A 170 9.89 2.36 -19.81
C GLY A 170 8.97 3.57 -20.01
N PRO A 171 8.59 3.89 -21.27
CA PRO A 171 7.82 5.10 -21.60
C PRO A 171 6.51 5.28 -20.82
N GLU A 172 5.70 4.23 -20.65
CA GLU A 172 4.44 4.32 -19.90
C GLU A 172 4.69 4.48 -18.41
N VAL A 173 5.71 3.80 -17.89
CA VAL A 173 6.15 3.98 -16.51
C VAL A 173 6.63 5.41 -16.23
N VAL A 174 7.45 5.98 -17.10
CA VAL A 174 7.92 7.37 -17.01
C VAL A 174 6.76 8.34 -16.96
N LYS A 175 5.78 8.16 -17.85
CA LYS A 175 4.58 8.99 -17.93
C LYS A 175 3.75 8.91 -16.64
N ALA A 176 3.52 7.70 -16.12
CA ALA A 176 2.79 7.50 -14.86
C ALA A 176 3.55 8.08 -13.65
N ALA A 177 4.87 7.92 -13.61
CA ALA A 177 5.71 8.49 -12.55
C ALA A 177 5.71 10.02 -12.57
N VAL A 178 5.74 10.65 -13.76
CA VAL A 178 5.61 12.12 -13.88
C VAL A 178 4.28 12.60 -13.32
N ALA A 179 3.17 11.93 -13.68
CA ALA A 179 1.85 12.27 -13.14
C ALA A 179 1.84 12.21 -11.60
N ALA A 180 2.36 11.12 -11.03
CA ALA A 180 2.44 10.94 -9.59
C ALA A 180 3.31 12.01 -8.90
N LEU A 181 4.47 12.36 -9.45
CA LEU A 181 5.37 13.38 -8.89
C LEU A 181 4.75 14.79 -8.88
N THR A 182 3.88 15.09 -9.85
CA THR A 182 3.15 16.36 -9.93
C THR A 182 1.91 16.40 -9.04
N GLY A 183 1.48 15.26 -8.52
CA GLY A 183 0.31 15.13 -7.67
C GLY A 183 0.57 15.30 -6.18
N THR A 184 -0.38 14.79 -5.41
CA THR A 184 -0.43 14.74 -3.95
C THR A 184 0.29 13.52 -3.38
N PHE A 185 0.37 13.43 -2.05
CA PHE A 185 0.84 12.21 -1.37
C PHE A 185 0.08 10.97 -1.82
N GLU A 186 -1.23 11.10 -2.05
CA GLU A 186 -2.07 10.00 -2.46
C GLU A 186 -1.74 9.52 -3.88
N ASP A 187 -1.39 10.43 -4.79
CA ASP A 187 -0.98 10.08 -6.15
C ASP A 187 0.36 9.32 -6.16
N LEU A 188 1.31 9.72 -5.31
CA LEU A 188 2.55 8.96 -5.09
C LEU A 188 2.25 7.56 -4.55
N ARG A 189 1.36 7.46 -3.57
CA ARG A 189 0.97 6.20 -2.92
C ARG A 189 0.29 5.25 -3.89
N VAL A 190 -0.67 5.73 -4.68
CA VAL A 190 -1.41 4.92 -5.68
C VAL A 190 -0.47 4.43 -6.77
N PHE A 191 0.41 5.30 -7.28
CA PHE A 191 1.40 4.89 -8.27
C PHE A 191 2.33 3.80 -7.72
N LEU A 192 2.88 3.98 -6.52
CA LEU A 192 3.73 2.98 -5.91
C LEU A 192 2.95 1.68 -5.67
N CYS A 193 1.75 1.75 -5.10
CA CYS A 193 0.99 0.56 -4.72
C CYS A 193 0.60 -0.34 -5.91
N SER A 194 0.09 0.23 -7.00
CA SER A 194 -0.35 -0.57 -8.17
C SER A 194 -0.01 0.06 -9.51
N GLY A 195 0.02 1.39 -9.61
CA GLY A 195 0.18 2.09 -10.89
C GLY A 195 1.49 1.79 -11.61
N TRP A 196 2.59 1.56 -10.88
CA TRP A 196 3.88 1.15 -11.46
C TRP A 196 3.77 -0.15 -12.24
N ARG A 197 3.12 -1.17 -11.65
CA ARG A 197 2.98 -2.51 -12.26
C ARG A 197 2.17 -2.43 -13.54
N GLU A 198 1.05 -1.71 -13.51
CA GLU A 198 0.18 -1.52 -14.67
C GLU A 198 0.86 -0.76 -15.81
N ALA A 199 1.76 0.17 -15.49
CA ALA A 199 2.53 0.90 -16.49
C ALA A 199 3.63 0.02 -17.08
N TYR A 200 4.31 -0.76 -16.23
CA TYR A 200 5.33 -1.72 -16.64
C TYR A 200 4.76 -2.79 -17.59
N ASP A 201 3.59 -3.35 -17.28
CA ASP A 201 2.96 -4.36 -18.13
C ASP A 201 2.61 -3.80 -19.53
N LYS A 202 2.26 -2.51 -19.64
CA LYS A 202 2.05 -1.84 -20.93
C LYS A 202 3.36 -1.69 -21.71
N ASP A 203 4.45 -1.31 -21.04
CA ASP A 203 5.77 -1.23 -21.66
C ASP A 203 6.22 -2.60 -22.21
N GLN A 204 6.00 -3.68 -21.44
CA GLN A 204 6.33 -5.05 -21.87
C GLN A 204 5.46 -5.50 -23.06
N ALA A 205 4.18 -5.17 -23.08
CA ALA A 205 3.29 -5.47 -24.20
C ALA A 205 3.70 -4.73 -25.48
N ALA A 206 4.16 -3.48 -25.37
CA ALA A 206 4.68 -2.71 -26.50
C ALA A 206 6.04 -3.22 -27.00
N ALA A 207 6.89 -3.71 -26.10
CA ALA A 207 8.19 -4.30 -26.43
C ALA A 207 8.11 -5.71 -27.04
N SER A 208 6.97 -6.40 -26.86
CA SER A 208 6.70 -7.70 -27.46
C SER A 208 5.82 -7.53 -28.70
N PRO A 209 6.39 -7.28 -29.90
CA PRO A 209 5.61 -7.29 -31.12
C PRO A 209 5.11 -8.72 -31.32
N SER A 210 3.82 -8.95 -31.05
CA SER A 210 3.17 -10.21 -31.37
C SER A 210 3.48 -10.56 -32.84
N ALA A 211 4.16 -11.68 -33.03
CA ALA A 211 4.37 -12.32 -34.33
C ALA A 211 3.02 -12.79 -34.88
N SER A 212 2.20 -11.86 -35.35
CA SER A 212 0.97 -12.18 -36.07
C SER A 212 0.56 -11.03 -37.00
N ALA A 213 1.46 -10.68 -37.91
CA ALA A 213 1.12 -9.96 -39.15
C ALA A 213 2.22 -10.21 -40.20
N SER A 214 2.50 -11.47 -40.49
CA SER A 214 3.10 -11.84 -41.77
C SER A 214 2.18 -12.85 -42.45
N ALA A 215 0.96 -12.40 -42.74
CA ALA A 215 0.23 -12.98 -43.86
C ALA A 215 0.94 -12.47 -45.12
N SER A 216 1.87 -13.25 -45.64
CA SER A 216 2.38 -13.08 -47.00
C SER A 216 1.19 -13.10 -47.94
N ALA A 217 0.80 -11.91 -48.41
CA ALA A 217 -0.06 -11.76 -49.55
C ALA A 217 0.70 -12.26 -50.78
N THR A 218 0.28 -13.39 -51.34
CA THR A 218 0.60 -13.76 -52.71
C THR A 218 -0.64 -13.47 -53.56
N PRO A 219 -0.66 -12.43 -54.42
CA PRO A 219 -1.67 -12.33 -55.45
C PRO A 219 -1.24 -13.25 -56.61
N SER A 220 -1.97 -14.33 -56.84
CA SER A 220 -1.89 -15.07 -58.10
C SER A 220 -3.27 -15.08 -58.73
N ALA A 221 -3.37 -14.41 -59.87
CA ALA A 221 -4.60 -14.28 -60.65
C ALA A 221 -4.70 -15.37 -61.72
N SER A 222 -5.95 -15.62 -62.15
CA SER A 222 -6.43 -16.41 -63.30
C SER A 222 -6.74 -17.89 -62.97
N ALA A 223 -7.91 -18.47 -63.28
CA ALA A 223 -8.86 -18.15 -64.35
C ALA A 223 -10.32 -18.51 -64.01
N SER A 224 -11.18 -17.85 -64.79
CA SER A 224 -12.64 -17.94 -64.97
C SER A 224 -13.23 -19.36 -65.11
N ALA A 225 -14.41 -19.58 -64.52
CA ALA A 225 -15.53 -20.29 -65.17
C ALA A 225 -16.84 -20.02 -64.42
N SER A 226 -17.76 -19.35 -65.13
CA SER A 226 -19.15 -19.16 -64.76
C SER A 226 -19.96 -20.41 -65.13
N ALA A 227 -20.81 -20.93 -64.25
CA ALA A 227 -21.95 -21.75 -64.66
C ALA A 227 -23.06 -21.76 -63.60
N SER A 228 -24.25 -21.45 -64.11
CA SER A 228 -25.53 -21.20 -63.46
C SER A 228 -26.20 -22.46 -62.87
N ALA A 229 -26.90 -22.24 -61.77
CA ALA A 229 -28.27 -22.67 -61.47
C ALA A 229 -28.69 -24.17 -61.47
N SER A 230 -29.21 -24.58 -60.30
CA SER A 230 -30.62 -24.94 -60.07
C SER A 230 -30.95 -26.37 -59.62
N ALA A 231 -31.79 -26.38 -58.59
CA ALA A 231 -32.88 -27.30 -58.28
C ALA A 231 -32.60 -28.63 -57.54
N ALA A 232 -33.29 -28.71 -56.40
CA ALA A 232 -33.60 -29.88 -55.56
C ALA A 232 -34.43 -30.95 -56.32
N PRO A 233 -34.71 -32.15 -55.74
CA PRO A 233 -35.73 -32.26 -54.68
C PRO A 233 -35.51 -33.36 -53.59
N SER A 234 -36.24 -33.15 -52.49
CA SER A 234 -37.04 -34.08 -51.65
C SER A 234 -36.63 -35.54 -51.44
N SER A 235 -36.56 -35.97 -50.17
CA SER A 235 -37.59 -36.80 -49.49
C SER A 235 -37.15 -37.32 -48.10
N SER A 236 -38.07 -37.25 -47.12
CA SER A 236 -37.99 -37.94 -45.81
C SER A 236 -38.28 -39.46 -45.94
N PRO A 237 -38.09 -40.28 -44.89
CA PRO A 237 -39.15 -40.49 -43.86
C PRO A 237 -38.59 -40.59 -42.41
N ALA A 238 -39.33 -40.11 -41.38
CA ALA A 238 -40.08 -40.88 -40.35
C ALA A 238 -39.19 -41.68 -39.36
N GLN A 239 -39.44 -41.84 -38.04
CA GLN A 239 -40.60 -41.63 -37.18
C GLN A 239 -40.22 -42.01 -35.71
N SER A 240 -40.93 -41.42 -34.72
CA SER A 240 -41.37 -42.05 -33.43
C SER A 240 -40.31 -42.36 -32.35
N THR A 241 -40.49 -42.21 -31.03
CA THR A 241 -41.66 -42.32 -30.13
C THR A 241 -41.41 -41.58 -28.79
N SER A 242 -42.48 -41.03 -28.20
CA SER A 242 -42.63 -40.71 -26.76
C SER A 242 -43.20 -41.95 -26.02
N PRO A 243 -43.07 -42.14 -24.69
CA PRO A 243 -43.97 -41.50 -23.70
C PRO A 243 -43.26 -41.12 -22.37
N GLY A 244 -43.56 -39.99 -21.73
CA GLY A 244 -44.64 -39.88 -20.74
C GLY A 244 -44.25 -38.90 -19.61
N PRO A 245 -45.21 -38.36 -18.82
CA PRO A 245 -45.18 -36.97 -18.36
C PRO A 245 -45.12 -36.79 -16.83
N GLN A 246 -44.43 -35.75 -16.32
CA GLN A 246 -44.76 -35.08 -15.06
C GLN A 246 -44.41 -33.57 -15.12
N LEU A 247 -45.41 -32.73 -14.80
CA LEU A 247 -45.34 -31.31 -14.43
C LEU A 247 -45.49 -31.22 -12.89
N PRO A 248 -45.51 -30.04 -12.24
CA PRO A 248 -44.74 -28.78 -12.36
C PRO A 248 -44.05 -28.48 -10.97
N ILE A 249 -43.25 -27.45 -10.67
CA ILE A 249 -43.57 -26.02 -10.45
C ILE A 249 -42.30 -25.28 -9.94
N THR A 250 -42.21 -23.97 -10.26
CA THR A 250 -41.46 -22.85 -9.64
C THR A 250 -39.92 -22.93 -9.56
N GLY A 251 -39.15 -21.92 -9.93
CA GLY A 251 -39.46 -20.55 -10.31
C GLY A 251 -38.20 -19.82 -10.80
N THR A 252 -38.43 -18.88 -11.71
CA THR A 252 -37.70 -17.64 -11.99
C THR A 252 -36.34 -17.43 -11.33
N ASN A 253 -35.30 -17.26 -12.16
CA ASN A 253 -34.33 -16.16 -12.02
C ASN A 253 -33.64 -15.92 -13.38
N THR A 254 -34.28 -15.10 -14.20
CA THR A 254 -33.71 -14.48 -15.40
C THR A 254 -33.12 -13.14 -14.98
N THR A 255 -31.80 -12.97 -15.05
CA THR A 255 -31.17 -11.64 -15.19
C THR A 255 -29.79 -11.84 -15.81
N THR A 256 -29.73 -11.95 -17.14
CA THR A 256 -29.35 -10.85 -18.05
C THR A 256 -27.91 -10.34 -17.81
N LEU A 257 -26.95 -11.00 -18.47
CA LEU A 257 -25.62 -10.48 -18.75
C LEU A 257 -25.74 -9.39 -19.83
N VAL A 258 -25.58 -8.13 -19.45
CA VAL A 258 -25.36 -7.02 -20.40
C VAL A 258 -23.89 -6.65 -20.38
N LEU A 259 -23.23 -6.93 -21.49
CA LEU A 259 -21.95 -6.35 -21.90
C LEU A 259 -22.14 -4.85 -22.11
N VAL A 260 -21.41 -4.00 -21.38
CA VAL A 260 -21.25 -2.59 -21.74
C VAL A 260 -19.79 -2.32 -22.05
N ALA A 261 -19.56 -2.09 -23.33
CA ALA A 261 -18.33 -1.60 -23.92
C ALA A 261 -17.96 -0.21 -23.38
N GLY A 262 -16.65 0.03 -23.31
CA GLY A 262 -16.08 1.29 -22.84
C GLY A 262 -16.46 2.50 -23.69
N VAL A 263 -16.52 3.65 -23.00
CA VAL A 263 -16.53 4.97 -23.61
C VAL A 263 -15.53 5.85 -22.87
N LEU A 264 -14.49 6.25 -23.61
CA LEU A 264 -13.58 7.35 -23.34
C LEU A 264 -14.35 8.67 -23.24
N ILE A 265 -14.19 9.43 -22.15
CA ILE A 265 -14.49 10.85 -22.12
C ILE A 265 -13.31 11.59 -21.48
N ALA A 266 -12.70 12.45 -22.30
CA ALA A 266 -11.73 13.46 -21.91
C ALA A 266 -12.44 14.79 -21.57
N LEU A 267 -11.70 15.64 -20.84
CA LEU A 267 -11.88 17.08 -20.58
C LEU A 267 -12.62 17.50 -19.30
N GLY A 268 -11.99 18.42 -18.57
CA GLY A 268 -12.69 19.35 -17.69
C GLY A 268 -11.92 19.88 -16.49
N ALA A 269 -10.83 20.63 -16.70
CA ALA A 269 -10.26 21.48 -15.65
C ALA A 269 -11.26 22.59 -15.27
N ALA A 270 -11.56 22.74 -13.99
CA ALA A 270 -12.20 23.93 -13.44
C ALA A 270 -11.65 24.20 -12.03
N GLY A 271 -10.74 25.17 -11.94
CA GLY A 271 -10.28 25.72 -10.68
C GLY A 271 -11.38 26.52 -9.99
N ILE A 272 -11.51 26.34 -8.69
CA ILE A 272 -12.31 27.24 -7.83
C ILE A 272 -11.37 27.87 -6.82
N VAL A 273 -11.09 29.15 -7.07
CA VAL A 273 -10.48 30.10 -6.14
C VAL A 273 -11.57 30.56 -5.18
N ILE A 274 -11.44 30.29 -3.88
CA ILE A 274 -12.23 30.97 -2.84
C ILE A 274 -11.31 31.89 -2.06
N ALA A 275 -11.51 33.18 -2.29
CA ALA A 275 -10.86 34.28 -1.60
C ALA A 275 -11.31 34.35 -0.12
N ARG A 276 -10.35 34.38 0.80
CA ARG A 276 -10.57 34.77 2.20
C ARG A 276 -10.76 36.29 2.28
N ARG A 277 -11.96 36.73 2.67
CA ARG A 277 -12.23 38.13 3.01
C ARG A 277 -11.92 38.34 4.49
N VAL A 278 -10.76 38.95 4.76
CA VAL A 278 -10.45 39.56 6.07
C VAL A 278 -11.29 40.83 6.19
N ARG A 279 -11.93 41.04 7.34
CA ARG A 279 -12.37 42.37 7.75
C ARG A 279 -12.00 42.57 9.22
N ALA A 280 -11.37 43.71 9.45
CA ALA A 280 -11.07 44.33 10.73
C ALA A 280 -12.32 44.60 11.56
#